data_AF-A0A8S3ZYW5-F1
#
_entry.id   AF-A0A8S3ZYW5-F1
#
_cell.length_a   1.000
_cell.length_b   1.000
_cell.length_c   1.000
_cell.angle_alpha   90.00
_cell.angle_beta   90.00
_cell.angle_gamma   90.00
#
_symmetry.space_group_name_H-M   'P 1'
#
loop_
_entity.id
_entity.type
_entity.pdbx_description
1 polymer ?
#
loop_
_entity_poly.entity_id
_entity_poly.type
_entity_poly.pdbx_seq_one_letter_code
_entity_poly.pdbx_strand_id
1 'polypeptide(L)'
;RRRHREFGKMFREQFGPRHNVAIADPALVEEILRKEGKYPSRPPYESWVLYSSLRNRRGGLMTSENEYWRRSRSAFATKLRPKAVCDYVEGINQVCADLVDRISYLKDEKGGTHLVPRLLNELNKFTMETILYVMLNKRVGCLDREVSDRVNAFIQSIATMFLTGHQLMVYAKIHMILRTRPWRDHVQSWDKIYEF
;
A
#
# COMPACT_ATOMS: atom_id res chain seq x y z
N ARG A 1 7.97 -20.41 -6.27
CA ARG A 1 8.50 -21.31 -7.33
C ARG A 1 9.10 -22.60 -6.79
N ARG A 2 9.99 -22.59 -5.77
CA ARG A 2 10.59 -23.82 -5.20
C ARG A 2 9.55 -24.82 -4.65
N ARG A 3 8.63 -24.38 -3.77
CA ARG A 3 7.58 -25.24 -3.19
C ARG A 3 6.67 -25.90 -4.23
N HIS A 4 6.22 -25.15 -5.25
CA HIS A 4 5.39 -25.71 -6.33
C HIS A 4 6.14 -26.72 -7.22
N ARG A 5 7.47 -26.66 -7.30
CA ARG A 5 8.25 -27.72 -7.98
C ARG A 5 8.26 -29.02 -7.18
N GLU A 6 8.20 -28.93 -5.85
CA GLU A 6 8.27 -30.06 -4.93
C GLU A 6 6.90 -30.70 -4.69
N PHE A 7 5.88 -29.88 -4.42
CA PHE A 7 4.54 -30.33 -4.02
C PHE A 7 3.50 -30.22 -5.15
N GLY A 8 3.89 -29.75 -6.33
CA GLY A 8 3.02 -29.60 -7.48
C GLY A 8 2.16 -28.32 -7.45
N LYS A 9 1.06 -28.35 -8.20
CA LYS A 9 0.22 -27.17 -8.47
C LYS A 9 -0.57 -26.65 -7.28
N MET A 10 -0.71 -27.44 -6.23
CA MET A 10 -1.42 -27.06 -5.01
C MET A 10 -0.72 -27.69 -3.80
N PHE A 11 -0.50 -26.91 -2.75
CA PHE A 11 0.01 -27.43 -1.48
C PHE A 11 -0.52 -26.63 -0.31
N ARG A 12 -0.51 -27.25 0.87
CA ARG A 12 -0.89 -26.61 2.14
C ARG A 12 0.37 -26.27 2.92
N GLU A 13 0.40 -25.08 3.50
CA GLU A 13 1.43 -24.66 4.44
C GLU A 13 0.81 -24.00 5.66
N GLN A 14 1.51 -24.07 6.80
CA GLN A 14 1.09 -23.41 8.03
C GLN A 14 2.03 -22.23 8.29
N PHE A 15 1.47 -21.05 8.44
CA PHE A 15 2.19 -19.82 8.77
C PHE A 15 1.65 -19.27 10.09
N GLY A 16 2.39 -19.55 11.18
CA GLY A 16 1.91 -19.29 12.54
C GLY A 16 0.60 -20.04 12.82
N PRO A 17 -0.45 -19.37 13.33
CA PRO A 17 -1.74 -20.01 13.60
C PRO A 17 -2.60 -20.22 12.33
N ARG A 18 -2.17 -19.71 11.17
CA ARG A 18 -2.96 -19.74 9.93
C ARG A 18 -2.52 -20.88 9.02
N HIS A 19 -3.49 -21.58 8.45
CA HIS A 19 -3.26 -22.51 7.35
C HIS A 19 -3.51 -21.80 6.03
N ASN A 20 -2.57 -21.91 5.11
CA ASN A 20 -2.68 -21.37 3.76
C ASN A 20 -2.64 -22.51 2.76
N VAL A 21 -3.46 -22.41 1.72
CA VAL A 21 -3.38 -23.28 0.56
C VAL A 21 -2.85 -22.45 -0.59
N ALA A 22 -1.65 -22.79 -1.07
CA ALA A 22 -1.02 -22.14 -2.19
C ALA A 22 -1.42 -22.87 -3.48
N ILE A 23 -1.87 -22.10 -4.48
CA ILE A 23 -2.42 -22.62 -5.74
C ILE A 23 -1.67 -21.95 -6.90
N ALA A 24 -1.22 -22.77 -7.86
CA ALA A 24 -0.53 -22.35 -9.07
C ALA A 24 -1.11 -23.05 -10.32
N ASP A 25 -2.44 -23.25 -10.34
CA ASP A 25 -3.19 -23.71 -11.52
C ASP A 25 -4.26 -22.67 -11.88
N PRO A 26 -4.25 -22.10 -13.11
CA PRO A 26 -5.24 -21.12 -13.53
C PRO A 26 -6.68 -21.61 -13.47
N ALA A 27 -6.94 -22.90 -13.76
CA ALA A 27 -8.29 -23.45 -13.74
C ALA A 27 -8.83 -23.54 -12.30
N LEU A 28 -7.97 -23.89 -11.34
CA LEU A 28 -8.33 -23.86 -9.92
C LEU A 28 -8.58 -22.43 -9.41
N VAL A 29 -7.77 -21.46 -9.87
CA VAL A 29 -7.99 -20.04 -9.52
C VAL A 29 -9.31 -19.55 -10.08
N GLU A 30 -9.65 -19.87 -11.33
CA GLU A 30 -10.94 -19.56 -11.94
C GLU A 30 -12.10 -20.15 -11.12
N GLU A 31 -12.02 -21.44 -10.78
CA GLU A 31 -13.06 -22.11 -10.01
C GLU A 31 -13.31 -21.44 -8.65
N ILE A 32 -12.24 -21.07 -7.94
CA ILE A 32 -12.33 -20.35 -6.65
C ILE A 32 -12.98 -19.00 -6.83
N LEU A 33 -12.57 -18.23 -7.84
CA LEU A 33 -13.14 -16.90 -8.11
C LEU A 33 -14.61 -16.99 -8.52
N ARG A 34 -15.03 -18.01 -9.27
CA ARG A 34 -16.45 -18.25 -9.61
C ARG A 34 -17.30 -18.65 -8.40
N LYS A 35 -16.69 -19.32 -7.43
CA LYS A 35 -17.34 -19.72 -6.17
C LYS A 35 -17.24 -18.64 -5.08
N GLU A 36 -16.67 -17.47 -5.38
CA GLU A 36 -16.53 -16.38 -4.43
C GLU A 36 -17.93 -15.87 -3.99
N GLY A 37 -18.12 -15.77 -2.68
CA GLY A 37 -19.38 -15.34 -2.10
C GLY A 37 -19.63 -13.83 -2.21
N LYS A 38 -20.79 -13.39 -1.71
CA LYS A 38 -21.21 -11.98 -1.68
C LYS A 38 -20.20 -11.04 -0.99
N TYR A 39 -19.44 -11.58 -0.04
CA TYR A 39 -18.48 -10.90 0.80
C TYR A 39 -17.13 -11.65 0.74
N PRO A 40 -16.27 -11.38 -0.25
CA PRO A 40 -14.93 -11.95 -0.25
C PRO A 40 -14.19 -11.57 1.02
N SER A 41 -13.58 -12.56 1.68
CA SER A 41 -12.74 -12.34 2.85
C SER A 41 -11.28 -12.48 2.44
N ARG A 42 -10.51 -11.44 2.75
CA ARG A 42 -9.06 -11.46 2.72
C ARG A 42 -8.58 -11.19 4.14
N PRO A 43 -7.83 -12.10 4.77
CA PRO A 43 -7.35 -11.88 6.12
C PRO A 43 -6.59 -10.55 6.22
N PRO A 44 -7.05 -9.58 7.04
CA PRO A 44 -6.39 -8.28 7.13
C PRO A 44 -5.04 -8.43 7.85
N TYR A 45 -4.21 -7.40 7.71
CA TYR A 45 -3.07 -7.23 8.62
C TYR A 45 -3.64 -7.00 10.02
N GLU A 46 -3.42 -7.96 10.92
CA GLU A 46 -3.92 -7.90 12.30
C GLU A 46 -3.43 -6.62 12.99
N SER A 47 -2.18 -6.20 12.73
CA SER A 47 -1.60 -4.96 13.23
C SER A 47 -2.41 -3.71 12.86
N TRP A 48 -2.94 -3.65 11.63
CA TRP A 48 -3.73 -2.50 11.16
C TRP A 48 -5.09 -2.45 11.85
N VAL A 49 -5.74 -3.62 12.02
CA VAL A 49 -7.01 -3.74 12.74
C VAL A 49 -6.82 -3.34 14.21
N LEU A 50 -5.77 -3.85 14.86
CA LEU A 50 -5.45 -3.51 16.25
C LEU A 50 -5.17 -2.02 16.42
N TYR A 51 -4.44 -1.40 15.49
CA TYR A 51 -4.22 0.05 15.50
C TYR A 51 -5.52 0.85 15.38
N SER A 52 -6.40 0.49 14.42
CA SER A 52 -7.69 1.15 14.25
C SER A 52 -8.53 1.07 15.53
N SER A 53 -8.59 -0.12 16.17
CA SER A 53 -9.28 -0.30 17.45
C SER A 53 -8.64 0.53 18.58
N LEU A 54 -7.31 0.56 18.67
CA LEU A 54 -6.58 1.35 19.68
C LEU A 54 -6.87 2.85 19.60
N ARG A 55 -7.14 3.37 18.39
CA ARG A 55 -7.43 4.79 18.14
C ARG A 55 -8.92 5.09 17.96
N ASN A 56 -9.81 4.14 18.27
CA ASN A 56 -11.27 4.25 18.04
C ASN A 56 -11.63 4.68 16.61
N ARG A 57 -10.87 4.20 15.63
CA ARG A 57 -11.08 4.47 14.20
C ARG A 57 -11.81 3.32 13.54
N ARG A 58 -12.66 3.63 12.57
CA ARG A 58 -13.27 2.62 11.70
C ARG A 58 -12.24 2.08 10.72
N GLY A 59 -12.32 0.78 10.43
CA GLY A 59 -11.48 0.16 9.40
C GLY A 59 -11.75 0.72 8.01
N GLY A 60 -10.70 0.79 7.19
CA GLY A 60 -10.78 1.14 5.78
C GLY A 60 -11.15 -0.08 4.92
N LEU A 61 -11.10 0.09 3.58
CA LEU A 61 -11.42 -0.99 2.65
C LEU A 61 -10.54 -2.24 2.83
N MET A 62 -9.29 -2.06 3.26
CA MET A 62 -8.31 -3.14 3.47
C MET A 62 -8.46 -3.87 4.81
N THR A 63 -9.16 -3.27 5.78
CA THR A 63 -9.30 -3.82 7.15
C THR A 63 -10.73 -4.11 7.55
N SER A 64 -11.70 -3.83 6.67
CA SER A 64 -13.11 -4.12 6.88
C SER A 64 -13.53 -5.42 6.21
N GLU A 65 -14.59 -6.02 6.73
CA GLU A 65 -15.17 -7.27 6.23
C GLU A 65 -16.68 -7.16 6.05
N ASN A 66 -17.28 -8.19 5.43
CA ASN A 66 -18.72 -8.38 5.32
C ASN A 66 -19.46 -7.17 4.71
N GLU A 67 -20.60 -6.79 5.31
CA GLU A 67 -21.47 -5.75 4.77
C GLU A 67 -20.83 -4.37 4.77
N TYR A 68 -20.03 -4.08 5.80
CA TYR A 68 -19.31 -2.81 5.88
C TYR A 68 -18.30 -2.68 4.75
N TRP A 69 -17.54 -3.76 4.48
CA TRP A 69 -16.64 -3.82 3.34
C TRP A 69 -17.41 -3.61 2.03
N ARG A 70 -18.52 -4.33 1.83
CA ARG A 70 -19.31 -4.24 0.59
C ARG A 70 -19.84 -2.82 0.34
N ARG A 71 -20.36 -2.16 1.37
CA ARG A 71 -20.83 -0.77 1.28
C ARG A 71 -19.68 0.17 0.91
N SER A 72 -18.55 0.07 1.61
CA SER A 72 -17.37 0.90 1.36
C SER A 72 -16.79 0.67 -0.05
N ARG A 73 -16.69 -0.59 -0.47
CA ARG A 73 -16.22 -1.00 -1.79
C ARG A 73 -17.12 -0.49 -2.90
N SER A 74 -18.43 -0.52 -2.69
CA SER A 74 -19.42 -0.11 -3.69
C SER A 74 -19.40 1.41 -3.89
N ALA A 75 -19.26 2.17 -2.81
CA ALA A 75 -19.06 3.62 -2.89
C ALA A 75 -17.78 3.94 -3.68
N PHE A 76 -16.66 3.28 -3.37
CA PHE A 76 -15.38 3.50 -4.06
C PHE A 76 -15.39 3.01 -5.53
N ALA A 77 -16.18 1.98 -5.87
CA ALA A 77 -16.24 1.43 -7.22
C ALA A 77 -16.62 2.47 -8.28
N THR A 78 -17.40 3.49 -7.91
CA THR A 78 -17.80 4.59 -8.80
C THR A 78 -16.59 5.38 -9.32
N LYS A 79 -15.55 5.54 -8.50
CA LYS A 79 -14.30 6.23 -8.83
C LYS A 79 -13.36 5.41 -9.74
N LEU A 80 -13.59 4.10 -9.83
CA LEU A 80 -12.81 3.20 -10.68
C LEU A 80 -13.45 2.97 -12.06
N ARG A 81 -14.59 3.62 -12.36
CA ARG A 81 -15.23 3.52 -13.68
C ARG A 81 -14.37 4.26 -14.71
N PRO A 82 -14.27 3.77 -15.96
CA PRO A 82 -13.44 4.40 -16.99
C PRO A 82 -13.67 5.91 -17.13
N LYS A 83 -14.94 6.35 -17.14
CA LYS A 83 -15.29 7.77 -17.20
C LYS A 83 -14.73 8.59 -16.03
N ALA A 84 -14.81 8.07 -14.81
CA ALA A 84 -14.27 8.77 -13.63
C ALA A 84 -12.74 8.77 -13.63
N VAL A 85 -12.11 7.73 -14.19
CA VAL A 85 -10.64 7.67 -14.35
C VAL A 85 -10.15 8.73 -15.34
N CYS A 86 -10.92 9.00 -16.41
CA CYS A 86 -10.59 10.05 -17.38
C CYS A 86 -10.40 11.43 -16.74
N ASP A 87 -11.17 11.74 -15.70
CA ASP A 87 -11.11 13.04 -14.99
C ASP A 87 -9.72 13.31 -14.37
N TYR A 88 -8.93 12.27 -14.10
CA TYR A 88 -7.60 12.40 -13.50
C TYR A 88 -6.46 12.35 -14.52
N VAL A 89 -6.73 12.02 -15.79
CA VAL A 89 -5.68 11.76 -16.80
C VAL A 89 -4.80 12.99 -17.02
N GLU A 90 -5.39 14.17 -17.13
CA GLU A 90 -4.64 15.41 -17.35
C GLU A 90 -3.68 15.71 -16.18
N GLY A 91 -4.16 15.59 -14.94
CA GLY A 91 -3.32 15.81 -13.77
C GLY A 91 -2.25 14.74 -13.59
N ILE A 92 -2.54 13.48 -13.91
CA ILE A 92 -1.51 12.42 -13.93
C ILE A 92 -0.45 12.73 -15.00
N ASN A 93 -0.84 13.23 -16.18
CA ASN A 93 0.11 13.65 -17.21
C ASN A 93 1.02 14.79 -16.73
N GLN A 94 0.49 15.73 -15.95
CA GLN A 94 1.31 16.78 -15.33
C GLN A 94 2.32 16.18 -14.34
N VAL A 95 1.90 15.25 -13.48
CA VAL A 95 2.82 14.55 -12.55
C VAL A 95 3.89 13.74 -13.31
N CYS A 96 3.54 13.16 -14.47
CA CYS A 96 4.52 12.52 -15.36
C CYS A 96 5.52 13.52 -15.94
N ALA A 97 5.08 14.69 -16.38
CA ALA A 97 5.97 15.76 -16.87
C ALA A 97 6.94 16.20 -15.76
N ASP A 98 6.45 16.39 -14.53
CA ASP A 98 7.29 16.76 -13.39
C ASP A 98 8.33 15.70 -13.05
N LEU A 99 8.02 14.40 -13.23
CA LEU A 99 9.00 13.34 -13.07
C LEU A 99 10.11 13.44 -14.13
N VAL A 100 9.76 13.75 -15.39
CA VAL A 100 10.75 13.92 -16.47
C VAL A 100 11.65 15.11 -16.18
N ASP A 101 11.08 16.23 -15.74
CA ASP A 101 11.83 17.43 -15.35
C ASP A 101 12.75 17.14 -14.15
N ARG A 102 12.23 16.43 -13.14
CA ARG A 102 13.01 16.01 -11.97
C ARG A 102 14.18 15.11 -12.34
N ILE A 103 13.96 14.14 -13.23
CA ILE A 103 15.01 13.24 -13.73
C ILE A 103 16.07 14.03 -14.50
N SER A 104 15.67 14.98 -15.34
CA SER A 104 16.58 15.81 -16.13
C SER A 104 17.45 16.68 -15.22
N TYR A 105 16.83 17.35 -14.25
CA TYR A 105 17.52 18.12 -13.22
C TYR A 105 18.59 17.29 -12.48
N LEU A 106 18.23 16.07 -12.03
CA LEU A 106 19.15 15.21 -11.28
C LEU A 106 20.33 14.68 -12.12
N LYS A 107 20.19 14.59 -13.44
CA LYS A 107 21.30 14.25 -14.35
C LYS A 107 22.27 15.40 -14.51
N ASP A 108 21.75 16.62 -14.64
CA ASP A 108 22.54 17.83 -14.90
C ASP A 108 23.30 18.29 -13.65
N GLU A 109 22.66 18.23 -12.47
CA GLU A 109 23.22 18.67 -11.18
C GLU A 109 24.51 17.92 -10.79
N LYS A 110 24.72 16.69 -11.29
CA LYS A 110 25.91 15.87 -10.99
C LYS A 110 27.00 15.92 -12.07
N GLY A 111 27.05 16.98 -12.86
CA GLY A 111 28.15 17.21 -13.81
C GLY A 111 28.09 16.28 -15.03
N GLY A 112 26.89 16.00 -15.54
CA GLY A 112 26.70 15.31 -16.83
C GLY A 112 26.80 13.79 -16.79
N THR A 113 26.85 13.16 -15.60
CA THR A 113 26.66 11.71 -15.54
C THR A 113 25.21 11.39 -15.90
N HIS A 114 24.96 10.56 -16.91
CA HIS A 114 23.60 10.12 -17.31
C HIS A 114 22.89 9.22 -16.26
N LEU A 115 23.36 9.24 -15.01
CA LEU A 115 22.93 8.39 -13.91
C LEU A 115 22.08 9.18 -12.91
N VAL A 116 20.88 8.70 -12.64
CA VAL A 116 20.03 9.21 -11.55
C VAL A 116 20.30 8.38 -10.29
N PRO A 117 20.94 8.94 -9.25
CA PRO A 117 21.17 8.20 -8.02
C PRO A 117 19.85 7.86 -7.35
N ARG A 118 19.70 6.61 -6.89
CA ARG A 118 18.51 6.14 -6.17
C ARG A 118 17.20 6.35 -6.96
N LEU A 119 17.20 6.04 -8.25
CA LEU A 119 16.02 6.13 -9.13
C LEU A 119 14.74 5.55 -8.50
N LEU A 120 14.83 4.43 -7.78
CA LEU A 120 13.69 3.83 -7.09
C LEU A 120 13.01 4.81 -6.10
N ASN A 121 13.78 5.66 -5.42
CA ASN A 121 13.22 6.66 -4.50
C ASN A 121 12.44 7.73 -5.26
N GLU A 122 12.91 8.16 -6.43
CA GLU A 122 12.20 9.13 -7.27
C GLU A 122 10.93 8.51 -7.89
N LEU A 123 10.98 7.23 -8.27
CA LEU A 123 9.78 6.48 -8.71
C LEU A 123 8.75 6.29 -7.57
N ASN A 124 9.22 6.08 -6.34
CA ASN A 124 8.34 6.03 -5.17
C ASN A 124 7.68 7.39 -4.90
N LYS A 125 8.43 8.49 -5.00
CA LYS A 125 7.89 9.85 -4.89
C LYS A 125 6.86 10.15 -5.97
N PHE A 126 7.14 9.77 -7.23
CA PHE A 126 6.20 9.88 -8.34
C PHE A 126 4.90 9.11 -8.07
N THR A 127 5.01 7.86 -7.60
CA THR A 127 3.85 7.04 -7.26
C THR A 127 3.03 7.68 -6.12
N MET A 128 3.72 8.25 -5.12
CA MET A 128 3.05 8.97 -4.03
C MET A 128 2.34 10.24 -4.52
N GLU A 129 3.01 11.09 -5.30
CA GLU A 129 2.40 12.30 -5.88
C GLU A 129 1.15 11.94 -6.70
N THR A 130 1.24 10.90 -7.52
CA THR A 130 0.15 10.42 -8.37
C THR A 130 -1.06 9.99 -7.54
N ILE A 131 -0.85 9.15 -6.52
CA ILE A 131 -1.94 8.65 -5.66
C ILE A 131 -2.53 9.78 -4.82
N LEU A 132 -1.69 10.64 -4.25
CA LEU A 132 -2.15 11.79 -3.44
C LEU A 132 -2.92 12.80 -4.30
N TYR A 133 -2.49 13.02 -5.55
CA TYR A 133 -3.25 13.84 -6.48
C TYR A 133 -4.64 13.25 -6.75
N VAL A 134 -4.74 11.95 -7.06
CA VAL A 134 -6.04 11.30 -7.28
C VAL A 134 -6.93 11.34 -6.02
N MET A 135 -6.34 11.18 -4.84
CA MET A 135 -7.08 11.14 -3.57
C MET A 135 -7.50 12.51 -3.05
N LEU A 136 -6.61 13.51 -3.14
CA LEU A 136 -6.77 14.83 -2.53
C LEU A 136 -7.08 15.94 -3.54
N ASN A 137 -6.97 15.65 -4.84
CA ASN A 137 -7.04 16.61 -5.94
C ASN A 137 -6.07 17.79 -5.74
N LYS A 138 -4.89 17.52 -5.19
CA LYS A 138 -3.88 18.52 -4.83
C LYS A 138 -2.47 18.01 -5.11
N ARG A 139 -1.59 18.92 -5.50
CA ARG A 139 -0.16 18.70 -5.60
C ARG A 139 0.46 18.77 -4.21
N VAL A 140 1.19 17.72 -3.84
CA VAL A 140 1.81 17.61 -2.51
C VAL A 140 3.28 18.03 -2.55
N GLY A 141 3.90 17.98 -3.73
CA GLY A 141 5.28 18.42 -3.93
C GLY A 141 6.29 17.31 -3.64
N CYS A 142 5.91 16.04 -3.79
CA CYS A 142 6.87 14.92 -3.66
C CYS A 142 7.98 14.95 -4.72
N LEU A 143 7.73 15.63 -5.86
CA LEU A 143 8.65 15.75 -6.99
C LEU A 143 9.34 17.12 -7.09
N ASP A 144 9.09 18.01 -6.12
CA ASP A 144 9.73 19.32 -6.08
C ASP A 144 11.26 19.18 -5.94
N ARG A 145 11.99 20.21 -6.38
CA ARG A 145 13.46 20.21 -6.25
C ARG A 145 13.90 20.07 -4.80
N GLU A 146 13.19 20.78 -3.92
CA GLU A 146 13.31 20.69 -2.47
C GLU A 146 12.00 20.17 -1.88
N VAL A 147 12.02 18.92 -1.42
CA VAL A 147 10.85 18.29 -0.79
C VAL A 147 10.80 18.71 0.68
N SER A 148 9.69 19.29 1.12
CA SER A 148 9.52 19.72 2.51
C SER A 148 9.70 18.58 3.52
N ASP A 149 10.18 18.91 4.71
CA ASP A 149 10.35 17.94 5.81
C ASP A 149 9.04 17.23 6.17
N ARG A 150 7.91 17.94 6.08
CA ARG A 150 6.57 17.37 6.32
C ARG A 150 6.25 16.26 5.32
N VAL A 151 6.51 16.48 4.04
CA VAL A 151 6.25 15.49 2.98
C VAL A 151 7.23 14.32 3.10
N ASN A 152 8.51 14.58 3.38
CA ASN A 152 9.48 13.52 3.64
C ASN A 152 9.07 12.65 4.84
N ALA A 153 8.63 13.27 5.94
CA ALA A 153 8.16 12.55 7.12
C ALA A 153 6.93 11.67 6.81
N PHE A 154 6.02 12.17 5.98
CA PHE A 154 4.85 11.40 5.53
C PHE A 154 5.25 10.18 4.68
N ILE A 155 6.11 10.37 3.68
CA ILE A 155 6.61 9.27 2.82
C ILE A 155 7.31 8.19 3.68
N GLN A 156 8.18 8.62 4.60
CA GLN A 156 8.87 7.70 5.50
C GLN A 156 7.93 6.97 6.46
N SER A 157 6.87 7.65 6.92
CA SER A 157 5.85 7.03 7.77
C SER A 157 5.07 5.96 7.01
N ILE A 158 4.72 6.17 5.75
CA ILE A 158 4.09 5.14 4.91
C ILE A 158 5.02 3.94 4.72
N ALA A 159 6.29 4.17 4.37
CA ALA A 159 7.26 3.10 4.20
C ALA A 159 7.43 2.27 5.49
N THR A 160 7.56 2.95 6.63
CA THR A 160 7.69 2.31 7.95
C THR A 160 6.43 1.57 8.34
N MET A 161 5.25 2.12 8.05
CA MET A 161 3.96 1.46 8.31
C MET A 161 3.84 0.13 7.55
N PHE A 162 4.22 0.09 6.27
CA PHE A 162 4.21 -1.16 5.49
C PHE A 162 5.24 -2.17 6.01
N LEU A 163 6.47 -1.72 6.31
CA LEU A 163 7.53 -2.58 6.84
C LEU A 163 7.12 -3.23 8.16
N THR A 164 6.68 -2.41 9.12
CA THR A 164 6.23 -2.87 10.43
C THR A 164 4.96 -3.71 10.33
N GLY A 165 4.05 -3.38 9.40
CA GLY A 165 2.89 -4.21 9.08
C GLY A 165 3.27 -5.63 8.65
N HIS A 166 4.33 -5.78 7.85
CA HIS A 166 4.86 -7.08 7.45
C HIS A 166 5.55 -7.81 8.61
N GLN A 167 6.35 -7.11 9.41
CA GLN A 167 6.98 -7.68 10.61
C GLN A 167 5.96 -8.19 11.63
N LEU A 168 4.79 -7.55 11.69
CA LEU A 168 3.69 -7.88 12.58
C LEU A 168 2.62 -8.77 11.90
N MET A 169 2.95 -9.44 10.80
CA MET A 169 1.99 -10.28 10.06
C MET A 169 1.45 -11.44 10.92
N VAL A 170 2.24 -11.92 11.87
CA VAL A 170 1.86 -12.97 12.81
C VAL A 170 2.03 -12.45 14.24
N TYR A 171 1.12 -12.85 15.12
CA TYR A 171 1.18 -12.54 16.56
C TYR A 171 1.18 -11.03 16.87
N ALA A 172 0.51 -10.20 16.06
CA ALA A 172 0.50 -8.74 16.26
C ALA A 172 -0.02 -8.36 17.66
N LYS A 173 -0.99 -9.12 18.18
CA LYS A 173 -1.53 -8.91 19.54
C LYS A 173 -0.48 -9.11 20.64
N ILE A 174 0.42 -10.09 20.48
CA ILE A 174 1.52 -10.32 21.44
C ILE A 174 2.49 -9.14 21.38
N HIS A 175 2.87 -8.72 20.18
CA HIS A 175 3.73 -7.56 19.96
C HIS A 175 3.15 -6.27 20.54
N MET A 176 1.83 -6.11 20.49
CA MET A 176 1.08 -5.02 21.11
C MET A 176 1.15 -5.06 22.64
N ILE A 177 0.84 -6.22 23.25
CA ILE A 177 0.85 -6.39 24.72
C ILE A 177 2.26 -6.15 25.28
N LEU A 178 3.28 -6.71 24.63
CA LEU A 178 4.69 -6.56 25.02
C LEU A 178 5.30 -5.20 24.62
N ARG A 179 4.55 -4.34 23.91
CA ARG A 179 5.00 -3.03 23.41
C ARG A 179 6.37 -3.09 22.71
N THR A 180 6.56 -4.11 21.87
CA THR A 180 7.81 -4.33 21.13
C THR A 180 8.11 -3.16 20.19
N ARG A 181 9.38 -2.99 19.79
CA ARG A 181 9.78 -1.91 18.87
C ARG A 181 8.96 -1.88 17.57
N PRO A 182 8.76 -2.99 16.83
CA PRO A 182 7.94 -2.97 15.62
C PRO A 182 6.52 -2.46 15.85
N TRP A 183 5.90 -2.78 17.00
CA TRP A 183 4.57 -2.28 17.35
C TRP A 183 4.58 -0.77 17.63
N ARG A 184 5.54 -0.27 18.39
CA ARG A 184 5.66 1.17 18.68
C ARG A 184 5.88 1.98 17.40
N ASP A 185 6.81 1.52 16.56
CA ASP A 185 7.14 2.14 15.28
C ASP A 185 5.91 2.11 14.34
N HIS A 186 5.12 1.02 14.36
CA HIS A 186 3.87 0.91 13.61
C HIS A 186 2.84 1.95 14.03
N VAL A 187 2.58 2.07 15.34
CA VAL A 187 1.62 3.04 15.89
C VAL A 187 2.04 4.47 15.57
N GLN A 188 3.32 4.81 15.81
CA GLN A 188 3.84 6.15 15.53
C GLN A 188 3.77 6.51 14.04
N SER A 189 4.07 5.55 13.16
CA SER A 189 3.99 5.76 11.71
C SER A 189 2.56 6.02 11.26
N TRP A 190 1.60 5.25 11.77
CA TRP A 190 0.20 5.52 11.47
C TRP A 190 -0.28 6.86 12.03
N ASP A 191 0.09 7.22 13.27
CA ASP A 191 -0.31 8.50 13.86
C ASP A 191 0.14 9.67 12.97
N LYS A 192 1.40 9.66 12.52
CA LYS A 192 1.93 10.66 11.56
C LYS A 192 1.19 10.69 10.21
N ILE A 193 0.80 9.53 9.69
CA ILE A 193 0.03 9.44 8.43
C ILE A 193 -1.33 10.13 8.59
N TYR A 194 -2.00 9.99 9.74
CA TYR A 194 -3.29 10.62 9.99
C TYR A 194 -3.22 12.10 10.38
N GLU A 195 -2.03 12.60 10.77
CA GLU A 195 -1.76 14.02 11.04
C GLU A 195 -1.40 14.83 9.79
N PHE A 196 -1.12 14.16 8.67
CA PHE A 196 -0.76 14.79 7.40
C PHE A 196 -1.97 15.43 6.71
#